data_AF-A0A3N5VZY7-F1
#
_entry.id   AF-A0A3N5VZY7-F1
#
_cell.length_a   1.000
_cell.length_b   1.000
_cell.length_c   1.000
_cell.angle_alpha   90.00
_cell.angle_beta   90.00
_cell.angle_gamma   90.00
#
_symmetry.space_group_name_H-M   'P 1'
#
loop_
_entity.id
_entity.type
_entity.pdbx_description
1 polymer ?
#
loop_
_entity_poly.entity_id
_entity_poly.type
_entity_poly.pdbx_seq_one_letter_code
_entity_poly.pdbx_strand_id
1 'polypeptide(L)'
;MSGSKHYGGSEGTGALAAHVVPLRVLLGVWLALVVLSVVTVGATKVDLGSMNLVIALAIAFFKASLVGLYFMHLRYDQPFHAIALVTSLLFVALFVGLALLDTVHYQHEMIPGYAPGMGR
;
A
#
# COMPACT_ATOMS: atom_id res chain seq x y z
N MET A 1 9.05 -60.82 -31.96
CA MET A 1 10.25 -60.08 -31.52
C MET A 1 10.12 -58.67 -32.07
N SER A 2 9.53 -57.78 -31.27
CA SER A 2 10.21 -56.80 -30.41
C SER A 2 10.77 -55.64 -31.23
N GLY A 3 10.07 -54.51 -31.14
CA GLY A 3 10.45 -53.23 -31.72
C GLY A 3 9.74 -52.11 -30.97
N SER A 4 9.83 -52.11 -29.64
CA SER A 4 9.36 -51.03 -28.79
C SER A 4 10.30 -49.83 -28.93
N LYS A 5 9.83 -48.79 -29.62
CA LYS A 5 10.48 -47.47 -29.62
C LYS A 5 10.48 -46.92 -28.20
N HIS A 6 11.66 -46.83 -27.61
CA HIS A 6 11.90 -46.08 -26.39
C HIS A 6 11.75 -44.59 -26.69
N TYR A 7 10.69 -43.98 -26.16
CA TYR A 7 10.64 -42.54 -26.00
C TYR A 7 11.49 -42.19 -24.78
N GLY A 8 12.73 -41.77 -25.03
CA GLY A 8 13.56 -41.10 -24.03
C GLY A 8 12.95 -39.74 -23.74
N GLY A 9 12.09 -39.68 -22.72
CA GLY A 9 11.65 -38.42 -22.13
C GLY A 9 12.87 -37.73 -21.56
N SER A 10 13.30 -36.67 -22.25
CA SER A 10 14.27 -35.71 -21.73
C SER A 10 13.74 -35.17 -20.41
N GLU A 11 14.38 -35.57 -19.30
CA GLU A 11 14.20 -34.96 -18.00
C GLU A 11 14.55 -33.47 -18.11
N GLY A 12 13.51 -32.64 -18.25
CA GLY A 12 13.60 -31.19 -18.18
C GLY A 12 13.92 -30.75 -16.76
N THR A 13 15.16 -30.98 -16.32
CA THR A 13 15.73 -30.50 -15.05
C THR A 13 16.07 -29.00 -15.13
N GLY A 14 15.25 -28.22 -15.83
CA GLY A 14 15.40 -26.77 -15.99
C GLY A 14 14.29 -25.95 -15.32
N ALA A 15 13.38 -26.60 -14.58
CA ALA A 15 12.10 -26.00 -14.22
C ALA A 15 12.08 -25.06 -13.00
N LEU A 16 13.10 -24.99 -12.12
CA LEU A 16 12.86 -24.44 -10.76
C LEU A 16 13.85 -23.38 -10.26
N ALA A 17 14.48 -22.60 -11.13
CA ALA A 17 15.14 -21.36 -10.70
C ALA A 17 14.13 -20.21 -10.66
N ALA A 18 13.01 -20.38 -9.94
CA ALA A 18 12.14 -19.27 -9.62
C ALA A 18 12.94 -18.28 -8.76
N HIS A 19 13.06 -17.03 -9.22
CA HIS A 19 13.78 -15.98 -8.50
C HIS A 19 12.96 -15.53 -7.28
N VAL A 20 12.93 -16.37 -6.25
CA VAL A 20 12.25 -16.10 -4.98
C VAL A 20 13.14 -15.16 -4.16
N VAL A 21 12.60 -14.02 -3.75
CA VAL A 21 13.31 -13.06 -2.91
C VAL A 21 13.78 -13.79 -1.64
N PRO A 22 15.06 -13.67 -1.26
CA PRO A 22 15.61 -14.47 -0.19
C PRO A 22 14.94 -14.10 1.15
N LEU A 23 14.51 -15.11 1.91
CA LEU A 23 13.69 -14.98 3.12
C LEU A 23 14.26 -14.01 4.17
N ARG A 24 15.59 -13.89 4.23
CA ARG A 24 16.30 -12.88 5.03
C ARG A 24 15.89 -11.44 4.75
N VAL A 25 15.62 -11.08 3.49
CA VAL A 25 15.18 -9.72 3.12
C VAL A 25 13.75 -9.50 3.60
N LEU A 26 12.85 -10.47 3.38
CA LEU A 26 11.46 -10.37 3.85
C LEU A 26 11.39 -10.24 5.37
N LEU A 27 12.18 -11.02 6.13
CA LEU A 27 12.24 -10.91 7.58
C LEU A 27 12.82 -9.56 8.06
N GLY A 28 13.85 -9.03 7.37
CA GLY A 28 14.39 -7.71 7.67
C GLY A 28 13.37 -6.59 7.48
N VAL A 29 12.62 -6.62 6.38
CA VAL A 29 11.57 -5.64 6.09
C VAL A 29 10.39 -5.83 7.05
N TRP A 30 10.01 -7.06 7.37
CA TRP A 30 8.98 -7.35 8.37
C TRP A 30 9.32 -6.73 9.72
N LEU A 31 10.57 -6.90 10.19
CA LEU A 31 11.02 -6.29 11.44
C LEU A 31 10.96 -4.76 11.37
N ALA A 32 11.38 -4.16 10.26
CA ALA A 32 11.24 -2.71 10.04
C ALA A 32 9.78 -2.25 10.13
N LEU A 33 8.84 -2.99 9.54
CA LEU A 33 7.40 -2.69 9.63
C LEU A 33 6.87 -2.80 11.07
N VAL A 34 7.34 -3.79 11.84
CA VAL A 34 6.99 -3.92 13.26
C VAL A 34 7.51 -2.72 14.05
N VAL A 35 8.75 -2.33 13.85
CA VAL A 35 9.34 -1.12 14.49
C VAL A 35 8.52 0.12 14.14
N LEU A 36 8.22 0.34 12.86
CA LEU A 36 7.38 1.47 12.44
C LEU A 36 6.00 1.43 13.10
N SER A 37 5.42 0.25 13.32
CA SER A 37 4.12 0.11 13.99
C SER A 37 4.18 0.50 15.46
N VAL A 38 5.25 0.08 16.17
CA VAL A 38 5.48 0.50 17.56
C VAL A 38 5.68 2.01 17.63
N VAL A 39 6.42 2.59 16.67
CA VAL A 39 6.58 4.04 16.55
C VAL A 39 5.25 4.74 16.31
N THR A 40 4.34 4.19 15.49
CA THR A 40 2.99 4.74 15.30
C THR A 40 2.23 4.77 16.63
N VAL A 41 2.23 3.67 17.39
CA VAL A 41 1.56 3.61 18.70
C VAL A 41 2.22 4.55 19.72
N GLY A 42 3.53 4.75 19.62
CA GLY A 42 4.25 5.76 20.42
C GLY A 42 3.83 7.18 20.05
N ALA A 43 3.74 7.48 18.75
CA ALA A 43 3.34 8.78 18.25
C ALA A 43 1.91 9.16 18.68
N THR A 44 0.99 8.20 18.80
CA THR A 44 -0.36 8.48 19.30
C THR A 44 -0.40 8.79 20.80
N LYS A 45 0.66 8.50 21.56
CA LYS A 45 0.75 8.83 23.00
C LYS A 45 1.31 10.22 23.27
N VAL A 46 1.91 10.86 22.27
CA VAL A 46 2.43 12.21 22.37
C VAL A 46 1.42 13.16 21.73
N ASP A 47 0.99 14.17 22.47
CA ASP A 47 0.02 15.13 21.95
C ASP A 47 0.76 16.35 21.38
N LEU A 48 1.03 16.33 20.07
CA LEU A 48 1.65 17.44 19.32
C LEU A 48 0.59 18.31 18.63
N GLY A 49 -0.69 18.13 18.97
CA GLY A 49 -1.80 18.85 18.35
C GLY A 49 -1.90 18.56 16.84
N SER A 50 -1.87 19.61 16.02
CA SER A 50 -2.01 19.50 14.55
C SER A 50 -0.90 18.70 13.88
N MET A 51 0.29 18.63 14.49
CA MET A 51 1.42 17.86 13.96
C MET A 51 1.23 16.35 14.06
N ASN A 52 0.34 15.86 14.91
CA ASN A 52 0.06 14.42 15.03
C ASN A 52 -0.42 13.82 13.71
N LEU A 53 -1.28 14.53 12.98
CA LEU A 53 -1.80 14.06 11.69
C LEU A 53 -0.68 13.95 10.65
N VAL A 54 0.17 14.97 10.55
CA VAL A 54 1.27 15.00 9.59
C VAL A 54 2.25 13.86 9.87
N ILE A 55 2.62 13.65 11.13
CA ILE A 55 3.52 12.57 11.55
C ILE A 55 2.88 11.20 11.29
N ALA A 56 1.60 11.02 11.62
CA ALA A 56 0.88 9.77 11.37
C ALA A 56 0.83 9.42 9.87
N LEU A 57 0.54 10.41 9.01
CA LEU A 57 0.53 10.24 7.55
C LEU A 57 1.93 9.92 7.01
N ALA A 58 2.96 10.59 7.51
CA ALA A 58 4.34 10.30 7.10
C ALA A 58 4.73 8.86 7.44
N ILE A 59 4.48 8.40 8.67
CA ILE A 59 4.78 7.03 9.08
C ILE A 59 3.98 6.01 8.24
N ALA A 60 2.69 6.28 8.00
CA ALA A 60 1.84 5.44 7.16
C ALA A 60 2.39 5.34 5.72
N PHE A 61 2.85 6.45 5.13
CA PHE A 61 3.46 6.47 3.80
C PHE A 61 4.73 5.62 3.72
N PHE A 62 5.63 5.71 4.70
CA PHE A 62 6.83 4.87 4.75
C PHE A 62 6.48 3.39 4.88
N LYS A 63 5.48 3.07 5.70
CA LYS A 63 5.00 1.70 5.87
C LYS A 63 4.44 1.13 4.57
N ALA A 64 3.58 1.89 3.89
CA ALA A 64 3.02 1.51 2.60
C ALA A 64 4.10 1.33 1.53
N SER A 65 5.10 2.21 1.50
CA SER A 65 6.24 2.12 0.57
C SER A 65 7.03 0.82 0.78
N LEU A 66 7.36 0.46 2.02
CA LEU A 66 8.06 -0.80 2.33
C LEU A 66 7.25 -2.03 1.91
N VAL A 67 5.94 -2.03 2.16
CA VAL A 67 5.04 -3.11 1.73
C VAL A 67 5.00 -3.23 0.21
N GLY A 68 4.81 -2.11 -0.50
CA GLY A 68 4.76 -2.09 -1.97
C GLY A 68 6.06 -2.58 -2.58
N LEU A 69 7.21 -2.04 -2.14
CA LEU A 69 8.51 -2.36 -2.71
C LEU A 69 8.90 -3.84 -2.53
N TYR A 70 8.67 -4.41 -1.35
CA TYR A 70 9.21 -5.73 -0.98
C TYR A 70 8.16 -6.85 -0.94
N PHE A 71 7.00 -6.63 -0.31
CA PHE A 71 5.98 -7.67 -0.19
C PHE A 71 5.08 -7.79 -1.42
N MET A 72 4.83 -6.67 -2.10
CA MET A 72 4.13 -6.68 -3.41
C MET A 72 5.11 -6.83 -4.58
N HIS A 73 6.38 -7.09 -4.29
CA HIS A 73 7.42 -7.31 -5.29
C HIS A 73 7.65 -6.16 -6.29
N LEU A 74 7.16 -4.92 -6.07
CA LEU A 74 7.37 -3.82 -7.03
C LEU A 74 8.84 -3.57 -7.37
N ARG A 75 9.78 -3.86 -6.45
CA ARG A 75 11.22 -3.71 -6.69
C ARG A 75 11.80 -4.79 -7.60
N TYR A 76 11.20 -5.98 -7.63
CA TYR A 76 11.75 -7.18 -8.27
C TYR A 76 10.93 -7.64 -9.49
N ASP A 77 9.65 -7.26 -9.58
CA ASP A 77 8.73 -7.61 -10.66
C ASP A 77 8.64 -6.53 -11.75
N GLN A 78 7.83 -6.81 -12.77
CA GLN A 78 7.62 -5.92 -13.90
C GLN A 78 7.02 -4.56 -13.49
N PRO A 79 7.41 -3.46 -14.17
CA PRO A 79 6.96 -2.09 -13.85
C PRO A 79 5.44 -1.89 -13.99
N PHE A 80 4.74 -2.81 -14.67
CA PHE A 80 3.29 -2.83 -14.77
C PHE A 80 2.59 -2.77 -13.40
N HIS A 81 3.10 -3.49 -12.39
CA HIS A 81 2.54 -3.47 -11.03
C HIS A 81 2.65 -2.09 -10.38
N ALA A 82 3.75 -1.38 -10.62
CA ALA A 82 3.93 -0.02 -10.13
C ALA A 82 2.97 0.96 -10.81
N ILE A 83 2.77 0.84 -12.12
CA ILE A 83 1.82 1.67 -12.87
C ILE A 83 0.39 1.42 -12.38
N ALA A 84 0.00 0.16 -12.19
CA ALA A 84 -1.31 -0.21 -11.65
C ALA A 84 -1.52 0.36 -10.24
N LEU A 85 -0.51 0.26 -9.36
CA LEU A 85 -0.56 0.83 -8.02
C LEU A 85 -0.73 2.35 -8.07
N VAL A 86 0.11 3.07 -8.81
CA VAL A 86 0.07 4.54 -8.91
C VAL A 86 -1.26 5.00 -9.51
N THR A 87 -1.75 4.33 -10.54
CA THR A 87 -3.04 4.64 -11.16
C THR A 87 -4.16 4.44 -10.16
N SER A 88 -4.19 3.30 -9.43
CA SER A 88 -5.20 3.07 -8.40
C SER A 88 -5.15 4.11 -7.26
N LEU A 89 -3.94 4.49 -6.81
CA LEU A 89 -3.75 5.53 -5.80
C LEU A 89 -4.26 6.89 -6.27
N LEU A 90 -4.04 7.22 -7.55
CA LEU A 90 -4.56 8.44 -8.17
C LEU A 90 -6.08 8.44 -8.17
N PHE A 91 -6.73 7.34 -8.56
CA PHE A 91 -8.19 7.23 -8.53
C PHE A 91 -8.75 7.31 -7.11
N VAL A 92 -8.11 6.67 -6.13
CA VAL A 92 -8.49 6.79 -4.72
C VAL A 92 -8.36 8.23 -4.24
N ALA A 93 -7.24 8.90 -4.53
CA ALA A 93 -7.03 10.30 -4.17
C ALA A 93 -8.06 11.22 -4.84
N LEU A 94 -8.40 10.96 -6.10
CA LEU A 94 -9.43 11.66 -6.84
C LEU A 94 -10.80 11.48 -6.17
N PHE A 95 -11.23 10.25 -5.88
CA PHE A 95 -12.53 9.99 -5.27
C PHE A 95 -12.63 10.50 -3.84
N VAL A 96 -11.59 10.34 -3.03
CA VAL A 96 -11.55 10.91 -1.68
C VAL A 96 -11.59 12.44 -1.76
N GLY A 97 -10.83 13.05 -2.67
CA GLY A 97 -10.85 14.50 -2.88
C GLY A 97 -12.23 15.01 -3.30
N LEU A 98 -12.89 14.34 -4.24
CA LEU A 98 -14.25 14.67 -4.67
C LEU A 98 -15.26 14.51 -3.53
N ALA A 99 -15.19 13.42 -2.76
CA ALA A 99 -16.08 13.19 -1.62
C ALA A 99 -15.90 14.23 -0.51
N LEU A 100 -14.66 14.65 -0.25
CA LEU A 100 -14.38 15.73 0.71
C LEU A 100 -14.88 17.07 0.20
N LEU A 101 -14.68 17.38 -1.09
CA LEU A 101 -15.20 18.61 -1.70
C LEU A 101 -16.72 18.68 -1.63
N ASP A 102 -17.38 17.58 -1.98
CA ASP A 102 -18.85 17.42 -1.90
C ASP A 102 -19.33 17.68 -0.47
N THR A 103 -18.74 16.99 0.51
CA THR A 103 -19.07 17.18 1.93
C THR A 103 -18.89 18.65 2.35
N VAL A 104 -17.77 19.28 1.98
CA VAL A 104 -17.46 20.65 2.39
C VAL A 104 -18.45 21.66 1.81
N HIS A 105 -18.93 21.44 0.58
CA HIS A 105 -19.90 22.31 -0.06
C HIS A 105 -21.32 22.11 0.49
N TYR A 106 -21.80 20.88 0.57
CA TYR A 106 -23.20 20.59 0.86
C TYR A 106 -23.54 20.41 2.35
N GLN A 107 -22.54 20.28 3.24
CA GLN A 107 -22.76 20.16 4.70
C GLN A 107 -23.67 21.25 5.27
N HIS A 108 -23.63 22.46 4.71
CA HIS A 108 -24.39 23.61 5.17
C HIS A 108 -25.87 23.54 4.80
N GLU A 109 -26.21 22.87 3.70
CA GLU A 109 -27.58 22.72 3.21
C GLU A 109 -28.32 21.57 3.90
N MET A 110 -27.56 20.60 4.43
CA MET A 110 -28.10 19.40 5.09
C MET A 110 -28.52 19.65 6.55
N ILE A 111 -28.22 20.81 7.15
CA ILE A 111 -28.57 21.15 8.52
C ILE A 111 -29.90 21.94 8.53
N PRO A 112 -31.02 21.36 9.01
CA PRO A 112 -32.28 22.08 9.12
C PRO A 112 -32.15 23.25 10.11
N GLY A 113 -32.37 24.48 9.65
CA GLY A 113 -32.24 25.68 10.47
C GLY A 113 -30.86 26.37 10.45
N TYR A 114 -29.97 25.99 9.53
CA TYR A 114 -28.69 26.69 9.33
C TYR A 114 -28.91 28.08 8.70
N ALA A 115 -28.71 29.14 9.51
CA ALA A 115 -28.73 30.54 9.08
C ALA A 115 -27.30 31.11 9.15
N PRO A 116 -26.49 31.01 8.08
CA PRO A 116 -25.16 31.59 8.07
C PRO A 116 -25.29 33.12 8.08
N GLY A 117 -24.86 33.76 9.17
CA GLY A 117 -24.75 35.22 9.27
C GLY A 117 -25.73 35.96 10.20
N MET A 118 -26.53 35.30 11.04
CA MET A 118 -27.45 36.00 11.96
C MET A 118 -26.93 36.11 13.40
N GLY A 119 -25.72 36.64 13.57
CA GLY A 119 -25.04 36.79 14.85
C GLY A 119 -24.13 38.02 14.91
N ARG A 120 -24.77 39.21 14.96
CA ARG A 120 -24.23 40.58 15.09
C ARG A 120 -23.46 41.14 13.89
#